data_AF-A0A662B7K7-F1
#
_entry.id   AF-A0A662B7K7-F1
#
_cell.length_a   1.000
_cell.length_b   1.000
_cell.length_c   1.000
_cell.angle_alpha   90.00
_cell.angle_beta   90.00
_cell.angle_gamma   90.00
#
_symmetry.space_group_name_H-M   'P 1'
#
loop_
_entity.id
_entity.type
_entity.pdbx_description
1 polymer ?
#
loop_
_entity_poly.entity_id
_entity_poly.type
_entity_poly.pdbx_seq_one_letter_code
_entity_poly.pdbx_strand_id
1 'polypeptide(L)' 'MKKTGTLLIIIFAFINIVNAQNVIITGNAKTYAGDELVWKTYSDQITFTEKQLGICKVNNNGDFKFSINIKR' A
#
# COMPACT_ATOMS: atom_id res chain seq x y z
N MET A 1 -24.52 -25.29 26.15
CA MET A 1 -24.39 -25.24 24.68
C MET A 1 -24.63 -23.86 24.05
N LYS A 2 -25.57 -23.02 24.52
CA LYS A 2 -25.79 -21.68 23.91
C LYS A 2 -24.63 -20.68 24.10
N LYS A 3 -23.92 -20.74 25.23
CA LYS A 3 -22.82 -19.83 25.58
C LYS A 3 -21.54 -20.08 24.74
N THR A 4 -21.26 -21.33 24.39
CA THR A 4 -20.09 -21.71 23.59
C THR A 4 -20.21 -21.26 22.13
N GLY A 5 -21.42 -21.33 21.55
CA GLY A 5 -21.68 -20.81 20.20
C GLY A 5 -21.54 -19.28 20.12
N THR A 6 -22.00 -18.57 21.15
CA THR A 6 -21.86 -17.11 21.24
C THR A 6 -20.39 -16.69 21.33
N LEU A 7 -19.58 -17.44 22.10
CA LEU A 7 -18.14 -17.20 22.21
C LEU A 7 -17.41 -17.38 20.88
N LEU A 8 -17.75 -18.42 20.11
CA LEU A 8 -17.16 -18.66 18.79
C LEU A 8 -17.49 -17.54 17.79
N ILE A 9 -18.73 -17.01 17.80
CA ILE A 9 -19.13 -15.88 16.94
C ILE A 9 -18.32 -14.63 17.27
N ILE A 10 -18.09 -14.36 18.57
CA ILE A 10 -17.27 -13.22 19.00
C ILE A 10 -15.82 -13.39 18.52
N ILE A 11 -15.24 -14.58 18.66
CA ILE A 11 -13.87 -14.87 18.20
C ILE A 11 -13.75 -14.69 16.68
N PHE A 12 -14.73 -15.13 15.89
CA PHE A 12 -14.74 -14.95 14.43
C PHE A 12 -14.97 -13.49 14.00
N ALA A 13 -15.57 -12.64 14.83
CA ALA A 13 -15.70 -11.22 14.54
C ALA A 13 -14.35 -10.47 14.66
N PHE A 14 -13.44 -10.95 15.52
CA PHE A 14 -12.16 -10.28 15.79
C PHE A 14 -11.00 -10.69 14.85
N ILE A 15 -11.14 -11.72 14.02
CA ILE A 15 -10.06 -12.14 13.08
C ILE A 15 -9.90 -11.24 11.85
N ASN A 16 -10.79 -10.26 11.64
CA ASN A 16 -10.78 -9.42 10.42
C ASN A 16 -10.10 -8.05 10.60
N ILE A 17 -9.32 -7.84 11.67
CA ILE A 17 -8.56 -6.60 11.84
C ILE A 17 -7.32 -6.63 10.95
N VAL A 18 -7.49 -6.27 9.68
CA VAL A 18 -6.37 -6.05 8.76
C VAL A 18 -5.76 -4.68 9.10
N ASN A 19 -4.63 -4.69 9.79
CA ASN A 19 -3.89 -3.46 10.06
C ASN A 19 -3.37 -2.87 8.74
N ALA A 20 -3.80 -1.65 8.40
CA ALA A 20 -3.24 -0.88 7.30
C ALA A 20 -1.78 -0.52 7.65
N GLN A 21 -0.83 -1.28 7.12
CA GLN A 21 0.59 -1.06 7.34
C GLN A 21 1.12 0.02 6.39
N ASN A 22 1.99 0.89 6.91
CA ASN A 22 2.77 1.80 6.07
C ASN A 22 3.77 0.97 5.26
N VAL A 23 3.74 1.10 3.95
CA VAL A 23 4.67 0.48 3.03
C VAL A 23 5.69 1.53 2.59
N ILE A 24 6.97 1.16 2.60
CA ILE A 24 8.06 1.99 2.11
C ILE A 24 8.69 1.28 0.91
N ILE A 25 8.75 1.98 -0.23
CA ILE A 25 9.45 1.54 -1.44
C ILE A 25 10.70 2.38 -1.59
N THR A 26 11.86 1.74 -1.66
CA THR A 26 13.17 2.39 -1.82
C THR A 26 13.96 1.76 -2.93
N GLY A 27 14.84 2.53 -3.56
CA GLY A 27 15.79 2.00 -4.53
C GLY A 27 16.79 3.06 -4.99
N ASN A 28 17.66 2.66 -5.90
CA ASN A 28 18.61 3.53 -6.58
C ASN A 28 18.43 3.40 -8.11
N ALA A 29 18.15 4.51 -8.78
CA ALA A 29 17.90 4.63 -10.20
C ALA A 29 18.66 5.84 -10.75
N LYS A 30 19.99 5.74 -10.80
CA LYS A 30 20.89 6.85 -11.19
C LYS A 30 20.59 7.46 -12.57
N THR A 31 20.06 6.69 -13.50
CA THR A 31 19.65 7.19 -14.83
C THR A 31 18.49 8.17 -14.79
N TYR A 32 17.73 8.20 -13.67
CA TYR A 32 16.61 9.10 -13.42
C TYR A 32 16.97 10.20 -12.41
N ALA A 33 18.26 10.43 -12.14
CA ALA A 33 18.69 11.42 -11.15
C ALA A 33 18.16 12.82 -11.50
N GLY A 34 17.44 13.45 -10.56
CA GLY A 34 16.78 14.74 -10.75
C GLY A 34 15.34 14.65 -11.26
N ASP A 35 14.91 13.49 -11.76
CA ASP A 35 13.57 13.25 -12.28
C ASP A 35 12.57 12.91 -11.16
N GLU A 36 11.29 12.91 -11.53
CA GLU A 36 10.18 12.49 -10.69
C GLU A 36 9.64 11.11 -11.11
N LEU A 37 9.56 10.20 -10.15
CA LEU A 37 8.89 8.90 -10.31
C LEU A 37 7.44 9.01 -9.87
N VAL A 38 6.52 8.67 -10.77
CA VAL A 38 5.08 8.65 -10.50
C VAL A 38 4.64 7.21 -10.21
N TRP A 39 4.18 6.96 -8.99
CA TRP A 39 3.62 5.67 -8.59
C TRP A 39 2.14 5.61 -8.96
N LYS A 40 1.72 4.54 -9.62
CA LYS A 40 0.34 4.31 -10.04
C LYS A 40 -0.13 2.91 -9.64
N THR A 41 -1.44 2.75 -9.51
CA THR A 41 -2.14 1.47 -9.36
C THR A 41 -3.34 1.44 -10.29
N TYR A 42 -3.95 0.28 -10.49
CA TYR A 42 -5.28 0.20 -11.09
C TYR A 42 -6.37 0.46 -10.04
N SER A 43 -7.43 1.19 -10.41
CA SER A 43 -8.63 1.39 -9.58
C SER A 43 -9.44 0.11 -9.43
N ASP A 44 -9.42 -0.73 -10.46
CA ASP A 44 -10.15 -1.98 -10.55
C ASP A 44 -9.48 -2.91 -11.56
N GLN A 45 -9.79 -4.20 -11.49
CA GLN A 45 -9.23 -5.24 -12.36
C GLN A 45 -10.10 -5.55 -13.60
N ILE A 46 -11.08 -4.70 -13.91
CA ILE A 46 -11.98 -4.90 -15.06
C ILE A 46 -11.59 -3.94 -16.18
N THR A 47 -11.53 -2.65 -15.86
CA THR A 47 -11.18 -1.57 -16.78
C THR A 47 -9.69 -1.26 -16.76
N PHE A 48 -8.97 -1.70 -15.72
CA PHE A 48 -7.56 -1.36 -15.49
C PHE A 48 -7.30 0.15 -15.56
N THR A 49 -8.26 0.95 -15.10
CA THR A 49 -8.10 2.41 -15.09
C THR A 49 -6.97 2.80 -14.12
N GLU A 50 -5.99 3.56 -14.59
CA GLU A 50 -4.86 3.98 -13.77
C GLU A 50 -5.29 5.05 -12.74
N LYS A 51 -4.77 4.92 -11.52
CA LYS A 51 -4.90 5.85 -10.41
C LYS A 51 -3.51 6.16 -9.87
N GLN A 52 -3.19 7.45 -9.78
CA GLN A 52 -1.93 7.91 -9.17
C GLN A 52 -1.97 7.72 -7.65
N LEU A 53 -0.88 7.15 -7.12
CA LEU A 53 -0.65 6.94 -5.70
C LEU A 53 0.22 8.04 -5.09
N GLY A 54 1.14 8.61 -5.86
CA GLY A 54 2.01 9.69 -5.43
C GLY A 54 3.22 9.87 -6.33
N ILE A 55 4.09 10.81 -5.96
CA ILE A 55 5.29 11.19 -6.69
C ILE A 55 6.47 11.17 -5.73
N CYS A 56 7.63 10.70 -6.16
CA CYS A 56 8.89 10.92 -5.44
C CYS A 56 9.99 11.41 -6.38
N LYS A 57 10.80 12.36 -5.90
CA LYS A 57 11.96 12.85 -6.64
C LYS A 57 13.17 11.95 -6.40
N VAL A 58 13.87 11.61 -7.48
CA VAL A 58 15.14 10.90 -7.40
C VAL A 58 16.25 11.91 -7.11
N ASN A 59 17.05 11.65 -6.08
CA ASN A 59 18.16 12.54 -5.75
C ASN A 59 19.29 12.42 -6.79
N ASN A 60 20.31 13.29 -6.67
CA ASN A 60 21.45 13.29 -7.60
C ASN A 60 22.30 12.00 -7.55
N ASN A 61 22.19 11.22 -6.47
CA ASN A 61 22.86 9.93 -6.32
C ASN A 61 22.05 8.76 -6.92
N GLY A 62 20.82 9.03 -7.37
CA GLY A 62 19.88 8.03 -7.86
C GLY A 62 18.93 7.48 -6.80
N ASP A 63 19.05 7.85 -5.54
CA ASP A 63 18.21 7.27 -4.48
C ASP A 63 16.80 7.87 -4.49
N PHE A 64 15.83 7.01 -4.22
CA PHE A 64 14.44 7.41 -3.99
C PHE A 64 13.85 6.64 -2.81
N LYS A 65 12.89 7.27 -2.14
CA LYS A 65 12.08 6.68 -1.07
C LYS A 65 10.65 7.17 -1.20
N PHE A 66 9.73 6.24 -1.37
CA PHE A 66 8.30 6.48 -1.44
C PHE A 66 7.62 5.78 -0.25
N SER A 67 6.74 6.49 0.46
CA SER A 67 5.99 5.94 1.58
C SER A 67 4.52 6.02 1.25
N ILE A 68 3.81 4.90 1.35
CA ILE A 68 2.39 4.82 1.09
C ILE A 68 1.66 4.14 2.25
N ASN A 69 0.54 4.73 2.64
CA ASN A 69 -0.43 4.10 3.50
C ASN A 69 -1.62 3.68 2.63
N ILE A 70 -1.76 2.38 2.37
CA ILE A 70 -2.92 1.87 1.64
C ILE A 70 -4.03 1.67 2.67
N LYS A 71 -4.89 2.68 2.80
CA LYS A 71 -6.15 2.54 3.53
C LYS A 71 -7.12 1.79 2.62
N ARG A 72 -7.57 0.62 3.10
CA ARG A 72 -8.55 -0.22 2.41
C ARG A 72 -9.97 0.28 2.71
#